data_AF-A0A3D4D017-F1
#
_entry.id   AF-A0A3D4D017-F1
#
_cell.length_a   1.000
_cell.length_b   1.000
_cell.length_c   1.000
_cell.angle_alpha   90.00
_cell.angle_beta   90.00
_cell.angle_gamma   90.00
#
_symmetry.space_group_name_H-M   'P 1'
#
loop_
_entity.id
_entity.type
_entity.pdbx_description
1 polymer ?
#
loop_
_entity_poly.entity_id
_entity_poly.type
_entity_poly.pdbx_seq_one_letter_code
_entity_poly.pdbx_strand_id
1 'polypeptide(L)'
;MSLVYSDYRQFGRVYLHPPDTKPWDVLPVEVLHTKFTLAYLRRLTARRKGTSLKALLLDQSIFPGIGNWMADEISWRLYRYPGTALRELDLAAIR
;
A
#
# COMPACT_ATOMS: atom_id res chain seq x y z
N MET A 1 -32.05 -8.49 13.41
CA MET A 1 -30.79 -8.54 12.65
C MET A 1 -29.69 -7.96 13.52
N SER A 2 -28.51 -8.59 13.56
CA SER A 2 -27.35 -8.11 14.34
C SER A 2 -26.14 -7.94 13.41
N LEU A 3 -25.32 -6.93 13.68
CA LEU A 3 -23.99 -6.74 13.11
C LEU A 3 -22.97 -7.12 14.16
N VAL A 4 -22.11 -8.10 13.86
CA VAL A 4 -21.13 -8.64 14.81
C VAL A 4 -19.73 -8.48 14.23
N TYR A 5 -18.84 -7.82 14.99
CA TYR A 5 -17.41 -7.75 14.69
C TYR A 5 -16.66 -8.72 15.61
N SER A 6 -15.98 -9.70 15.02
CA SER A 6 -15.22 -10.73 15.74
C SER A 6 -13.74 -10.62 15.43
N ASP A 7 -12.91 -10.42 16.45
CA ASP A 7 -11.44 -10.36 16.31
C ASP A 7 -10.76 -11.25 17.35
N TYR A 8 -10.43 -12.48 16.95
CA TYR A 8 -9.81 -13.48 17.82
C TYR A 8 -8.40 -13.09 18.27
N ARG A 9 -7.68 -12.30 17.46
CA ARG A 9 -6.28 -11.94 17.73
C ARG A 9 -6.12 -10.59 18.43
N GLN A 10 -7.22 -9.85 18.58
CA GLN A 10 -7.25 -8.55 19.27
C GLN A 10 -6.29 -7.52 18.66
N PHE A 11 -6.08 -7.56 17.34
CA PHE A 11 -5.25 -6.59 16.61
C PHE A 11 -6.08 -5.51 15.92
N GLY A 12 -7.34 -5.80 15.67
CA GLY A 12 -8.32 -4.89 15.14
C GLY A 12 -8.68 -3.79 16.13
N ARG A 13 -9.21 -2.70 15.60
CA ARG A 13 -9.54 -1.51 16.39
C ARG A 13 -10.90 -0.99 15.96
N VAL A 14 -11.73 -0.70 16.96
CA VAL A 14 -13.02 -0.04 16.78
C VAL A 14 -12.94 1.29 17.50
N TYR A 15 -13.12 2.37 16.77
CA TYR A 15 -13.07 3.72 17.31
C TYR A 15 -14.45 4.37 17.20
N LEU A 16 -14.83 5.11 18.23
CA LEU A 16 -15.99 5.98 18.21
C LEU A 16 -15.51 7.42 18.02
N HIS A 17 -15.99 8.07 16.97
CA HIS A 17 -15.62 9.44 16.63
C HIS A 17 -16.86 10.35 16.70
N PRO A 18 -16.68 11.64 17.08
CA PRO A 18 -17.72 12.65 16.87
C PRO A 18 -18.13 12.75 15.39
N PRO A 19 -19.37 13.16 15.07
CA PRO A 19 -19.87 13.20 13.69
C PRO A 19 -19.01 14.01 12.70
N ASP A 20 -18.37 15.08 13.18
CA ASP A 20 -17.56 15.98 12.34
C ASP A 20 -16.12 15.50 12.14
N THR A 21 -15.69 14.46 12.86
CA THR A 21 -14.34 13.92 12.74
C THR A 21 -14.25 13.00 11.53
N LYS A 22 -13.34 13.33 10.61
CA LYS A 22 -13.08 12.56 9.38
C LYS A 22 -11.72 11.84 9.48
N PRO A 23 -11.64 10.70 10.18
CA PRO A 23 -10.37 10.00 10.38
C PRO A 23 -9.75 9.51 9.05
N TRP A 24 -10.53 9.44 7.98
CA TRP A 24 -10.06 9.06 6.65
C TRP A 24 -9.36 10.19 5.88
N ASP A 25 -9.46 11.45 6.32
CA ASP A 25 -8.85 12.59 5.59
C ASP A 25 -7.31 12.54 5.57
N VAL A 26 -6.70 11.78 6.49
CA VAL A 26 -5.24 11.57 6.56
C VAL A 26 -4.78 10.33 5.81
N LEU A 27 -5.69 9.53 5.24
CA LEU A 27 -5.31 8.33 4.52
C LEU A 27 -4.63 8.68 3.19
N PRO A 28 -3.64 7.88 2.76
CA PRO A 28 -3.01 8.09 1.47
C PRO A 28 -3.96 7.78 0.31
N VAL A 29 -3.53 8.13 -0.89
CA VAL A 29 -4.28 7.84 -2.11
C VAL A 29 -4.41 6.32 -2.28
N GLU A 30 -5.64 5.83 -2.29
CA GLU A 30 -5.97 4.43 -2.56
C GLU A 30 -5.42 3.96 -3.91
N VAL A 31 -4.94 2.71 -3.98
CA VAL A 31 -4.29 2.14 -5.17
C VAL A 31 -5.23 2.10 -6.38
N LEU A 32 -6.53 1.94 -6.15
CA LEU A 32 -7.57 1.91 -7.18
C LEU A 32 -8.12 3.31 -7.53
N HIS A 33 -7.68 4.35 -6.84
CA HIS A 33 -8.17 5.71 -7.08
C HIS A 33 -7.60 6.27 -8.39
N THR A 34 -8.36 7.08 -9.12
CA THR A 34 -7.93 7.68 -10.41
C THR A 34 -6.70 8.59 -10.30
N LYS A 35 -6.40 9.08 -9.09
CA LYS A 35 -5.20 9.88 -8.77
C LYS A 35 -3.94 9.01 -8.61
N PHE A 36 -4.10 7.70 -8.40
CA PHE A 36 -2.99 6.74 -8.33
C PHE A 36 -2.47 6.45 -9.74
N THR A 37 -1.65 7.37 -10.25
CA THR A 37 -1.11 7.33 -11.61
C THR A 37 0.36 6.91 -11.62
N LEU A 38 0.87 6.52 -12.78
CA LEU A 38 2.31 6.26 -12.95
C LEU A 38 3.17 7.49 -12.58
N ALA A 39 2.70 8.71 -12.88
CA ALA A 39 3.38 9.94 -12.49
C ALA A 39 3.44 10.13 -10.97
N TYR A 40 2.33 9.82 -10.27
CA TYR A 40 2.28 9.81 -8.82
C TYR A 40 3.27 8.80 -8.23
N LEU A 41 3.27 7.56 -8.76
CA LEU A 41 4.17 6.49 -8.32
C LEU A 41 5.65 6.86 -8.54
N ARG A 42 6.01 7.40 -9.70
CA ARG A 42 7.38 7.86 -10.00
C ARG A 42 7.87 8.91 -9.01
N ARG A 43 7.01 9.88 -8.65
CA ARG A 43 7.35 10.91 -7.68
C ARG A 43 7.62 10.32 -6.29
N LEU A 44 6.83 9.33 -5.88
CA LEU A 44 6.99 8.64 -4.60
C LEU A 44 8.29 7.83 -4.55
N THR A 45 8.61 7.09 -5.61
CA THR A 45 9.76 6.18 -5.64
C THR A 45 11.08 6.90 -5.91
N ALA A 46 11.06 8.12 -6.48
CA ALA A 46 12.27 8.90 -6.79
C ALA A 46 13.23 9.10 -5.60
N ARG A 47 12.69 9.24 -4.38
CA ARG A 47 13.46 9.43 -3.13
C ARG A 47 13.75 8.13 -2.38
N ARG A 48 13.29 6.98 -2.88
CA ARG A 48 13.31 5.67 -2.20
C ARG A 48 14.11 4.62 -2.96
N LYS A 49 15.03 5.05 -3.83
CA LYS A 49 15.81 4.18 -4.73
C LYS A 49 16.58 3.04 -4.02
N GLY A 50 16.91 3.21 -2.74
CA GLY A 50 17.60 2.21 -1.93
C GLY A 50 16.67 1.18 -1.25
N THR A 51 15.37 1.42 -1.21
CA THR A 51 14.38 0.52 -0.59
C THR A 51 14.14 -0.70 -1.47
N SER A 52 13.82 -1.85 -0.88
CA SER A 52 13.42 -3.04 -1.64
C SER A 52 11.98 -2.91 -2.16
N LEU A 53 11.66 -3.66 -3.22
CA LEU A 53 10.31 -3.73 -3.78
C LEU A 53 9.27 -4.11 -2.71
N LYS A 54 9.52 -5.17 -1.93
CA LYS A 54 8.59 -5.63 -0.90
C LYS A 54 8.41 -4.61 0.23
N ALA A 55 9.49 -3.97 0.66
CA ALA A 55 9.39 -2.96 1.71
C ALA A 55 8.57 -1.74 1.24
N LEU A 56 8.69 -1.33 -0.02
CA LEU A 56 7.85 -0.30 -0.60
C LEU A 56 6.37 -0.71 -0.62
N LEU A 57 6.06 -1.91 -1.12
CA LEU A 57 4.68 -2.40 -1.26
C LEU A 57 3.95 -2.54 0.07
N LEU A 58 4.67 -2.79 1.16
CA LEU A 58 4.09 -2.92 2.51
C LEU A 58 3.94 -1.58 3.25
N ASP A 59 4.51 -0.49 2.71
CA ASP A 59 4.41 0.84 3.29
C ASP A 59 2.97 1.37 3.17
N GLN A 60 2.21 1.29 4.26
CA GLN A 60 0.81 1.72 4.30
C GLN A 60 0.62 3.22 4.08
N SER A 61 1.68 4.04 4.14
CA SER A 61 1.60 5.46 3.77
C SER A 61 1.63 5.68 2.25
N ILE A 62 1.91 4.64 1.47
CA ILE A 62 2.05 4.68 0.01
C ILE A 62 1.04 3.73 -0.65
N PHE A 63 0.96 2.50 -0.13
CA PHE A 63 0.13 1.41 -0.63
C PHE A 63 -0.84 0.96 0.48
N PRO A 64 -1.85 1.78 0.82
CA PRO A 64 -2.84 1.38 1.81
C PRO A 64 -3.53 0.10 1.38
N GLY A 65 -3.71 -0.82 2.32
CA GLY A 65 -4.41 -2.08 2.07
C GLY A 65 -3.56 -3.16 1.38
N ILE A 66 -2.34 -2.87 0.93
CA ILE A 66 -1.44 -3.92 0.41
C ILE A 66 -0.77 -4.64 1.57
N GLY A 67 -1.08 -5.93 1.70
CA GLY A 67 -0.53 -6.83 2.70
C GLY A 67 0.54 -7.78 2.14
N ASN A 68 1.09 -8.64 3.01
CA ASN A 68 2.16 -9.57 2.67
C ASN A 68 1.89 -10.41 1.43
N TRP A 69 0.71 -11.04 1.36
CA TRP A 69 0.38 -11.92 0.22
C TRP A 69 0.29 -11.15 -1.10
N MET A 70 -0.27 -9.94 -1.08
CA MET A 70 -0.35 -9.08 -2.27
C MET A 70 1.03 -8.62 -2.71
N ALA A 71 1.91 -8.25 -1.77
CA ALA A 71 3.26 -7.84 -2.09
C ALA A 71 4.05 -8.97 -2.78
N ASP A 72 3.83 -10.22 -2.33
CA ASP A 72 4.42 -11.41 -2.96
C ASP A 72 3.83 -11.68 -4.34
N GLU A 73 2.51 -11.61 -4.50
CA GLU A 73 1.82 -11.78 -5.79
C GLU A 73 2.27 -10.71 -6.82
N ILE A 74 2.38 -9.45 -6.39
CA ILE A 74 2.88 -8.36 -7.24
C ILE A 74 4.32 -8.65 -7.65
N SER A 75 5.20 -9.01 -6.70
CA SER A 75 6.60 -9.32 -7.01
C SER A 75 6.72 -10.49 -7.99
N TRP A 76 5.88 -11.50 -7.83
CA TRP A 76 5.79 -12.65 -8.73
C TRP A 76 5.36 -12.25 -10.14
N ARG A 77 4.29 -11.46 -10.29
CA ARG A 77 3.82 -10.96 -11.60
C ARG A 77 4.82 -10.06 -12.30
N LEU A 78 5.64 -9.35 -11.54
CA LEU A 78 6.73 -8.53 -12.06
C LEU A 78 7.98 -9.35 -12.44
N TYR A 79 8.00 -10.66 -12.12
CA TYR A 79 9.19 -11.51 -12.25
C TYR A 79 10.41 -10.87 -11.57
N ARG A 80 10.21 -10.36 -10.35
CA ARG A 80 11.27 -9.70 -9.57
C ARG A 80 11.38 -10.31 -8.19
N TYR A 81 12.63 -10.42 -7.73
CA TYR A 81 12.90 -10.82 -6.36
C TYR A 81 12.34 -9.74 -5.42
N PRO A 82 11.60 -10.08 -4.35
CA PRO A 82 11.01 -9.09 -3.47
C PRO A 82 12.04 -8.17 -2.79
N GLY A 83 13.29 -8.63 -2.66
CA GLY A 83 14.42 -7.85 -2.16
C GLY A 83 15.10 -6.95 -3.20
N THR A 84 14.70 -6.98 -4.47
CA THR A 84 15.25 -6.10 -5.53
C THR A 84 15.12 -4.64 -5.13
N ALA A 85 16.21 -3.88 -5.22
CA ALA A 85 16.20 -2.46 -4.92
C ALA A 85 15.41 -1.68 -5.99
N LEU A 86 14.64 -0.66 -5.58
CA LEU A 86 13.84 0.12 -6.53
C LEU A 86 14.67 0.80 -7.63
N ARG A 87 15.95 1.10 -7.37
CA ARG A 87 16.87 1.64 -8.40
C ARG A 87 17.09 0.70 -9.59
N GLU A 88 16.88 -0.60 -9.39
CA GLU A 88 17.05 -1.66 -10.40
C GLU A 88 15.76 -1.94 -11.17
N LEU A 89 14.65 -1.30 -10.78
CA LEU A 89 13.35 -1.43 -11.44
C LEU A 89 13.12 -0.26 -12.39
N ASP A 90 12.89 -0.58 -13.65
CA ASP A 90 12.29 0.39 -14.56
C ASP A 90 10.76 0.36 -14.40
N LEU A 91 10.25 1.29 -13.60
CA LEU A 91 8.80 1.47 -13.42
C LEU A 91 8.08 1.88 -14.70
N ALA A 92 8.79 2.31 -15.76
CA ALA A 92 8.21 2.58 -17.08
C ALA A 92 7.94 1.30 -17.88
N ALA A 93 8.77 0.28 -17.68
CA ALA A 93 8.69 -1.00 -18.37
C ALA A 93 7.68 -1.97 -17.72
N ILE A 94 7.26 -1.67 -16.49
CA ILE A 94 6.25 -2.40 -15.74
C ILE A 94 4.88 -1.85 -16.15
N ARG A 95 4.10 -2.66 -16.88
CA ARG A 95 2.74 -2.35 -17.34
C ARG A 95 1.70 -3.14 -16.57
#